data_AF-A0A8J2PL11-F1
#
_entry.id   AF-A0A8J2PL11-F1
#
_cell.length_a   1.000
_cell.length_b   1.000
_cell.length_c   1.000
_cell.angle_alpha   90.00
_cell.angle_beta   90.00
_cell.angle_gamma   90.00
#
_symmetry.space_group_name_H-M   'P 1'
#
loop_
_entity.id
_entity.type
_entity.pdbx_description
1 polymer ?
#
loop_
_entity_poly.entity_id
_entity_poly.type
_entity_poly.pdbx_seq_one_letter_code
_entity_poly.pdbx_strand_id
1 'polypeptide(L)'
;MENYEGAFPNHYFHGRNGPLHIEKPPFIPMREEWLAAGKEIGLEVKDPNGFQSQSVFPYDYTIKQGTHFSTHRAYLYPALGRPNLRVITYAHVEKIIFDGKNNAVAEVDPTVSLALRAEQ
;
A
#
# COMPACT_ATOMS: atom_id res chain seq x y z
N MET A 1 1.60 -0.84 -11.07
CA MET A 1 1.83 -0.74 -9.61
C MET A 1 0.55 -0.30 -8.92
N GLU A 2 -0.03 0.82 -9.35
CA GLU A 2 -1.30 1.34 -8.85
C GLU A 2 -2.43 1.27 -9.89
N ASN A 3 -3.66 1.34 -9.41
CA ASN A 3 -4.85 1.78 -10.12
C ASN A 3 -5.29 3.12 -9.51
N TYR A 4 -4.95 4.20 -10.20
CA TYR A 4 -5.13 5.56 -9.73
C TYR A 4 -6.46 6.17 -10.22
N GLU A 5 -7.28 6.55 -9.25
CA GLU A 5 -8.57 7.24 -9.38
C GLU A 5 -8.58 8.52 -8.50
N GLY A 6 -7.39 9.10 -8.30
CA GLY A 6 -7.12 10.26 -7.45
C GLY A 6 -7.39 11.62 -8.12
N ALA A 7 -6.98 12.69 -7.46
CA ALA A 7 -7.25 14.09 -7.80
C ALA A 7 -6.70 14.54 -9.17
N PHE A 8 -5.65 13.90 -9.66
CA PHE A 8 -4.86 14.37 -10.79
C PHE A 8 -5.01 13.46 -12.02
N PRO A 9 -5.75 13.87 -13.08
CA PRO A 9 -6.06 12.98 -14.19
C PRO A 9 -4.87 12.71 -15.13
N ASN A 10 -3.69 13.29 -14.89
CA ASN A 10 -2.54 13.14 -15.79
C ASN A 10 -2.00 11.70 -15.76
N HIS A 11 -2.16 11.01 -16.88
CA HIS A 11 -1.79 9.60 -17.03
C HIS A 11 -0.29 9.35 -17.15
N TYR A 12 0.52 10.36 -17.44
CA TYR A 12 1.96 10.17 -17.62
C TYR A 12 2.67 9.75 -16.34
N PHE A 13 2.13 10.15 -15.17
CA PHE A 13 2.72 9.89 -13.87
C PHE A 13 1.98 8.80 -13.07
N HIS A 14 0.85 8.31 -13.58
CA HIS A 14 -0.04 7.43 -12.83
C HIS A 14 -0.42 6.14 -13.55
N GLY A 15 -0.38 5.03 -12.82
CA GLY A 15 -0.84 3.73 -13.29
C GLY A 15 -2.36 3.55 -13.15
N ARG A 16 -3.00 2.80 -14.06
CA ARG A 16 -4.46 2.51 -14.01
C ARG A 16 -4.84 1.03 -14.05
N ASN A 17 -3.85 0.15 -14.07
CA ASN A 17 -4.06 -1.29 -14.22
C ASN A 17 -3.32 -2.09 -13.14
N GLY A 18 -2.85 -1.42 -12.09
CA GLY A 18 -2.21 -2.05 -10.95
C GLY A 18 -3.23 -2.51 -9.90
N PRO A 19 -2.86 -3.46 -9.03
CA PRO A 19 -3.79 -3.98 -8.03
C PRO A 19 -3.97 -3.06 -6.82
N LEU A 20 -3.08 -2.09 -6.58
CA LEU A 20 -3.16 -1.16 -5.45
C LEU A 20 -4.01 0.06 -5.82
N HIS A 21 -5.11 0.29 -5.12
CA HIS A 21 -5.98 1.43 -5.39
C HIS A 21 -5.49 2.71 -4.71
N ILE A 22 -5.51 3.80 -5.46
CA ILE A 22 -5.30 5.17 -4.97
C ILE A 22 -6.54 5.99 -5.34
N GLU A 23 -7.23 6.56 -4.35
CA GLU A 23 -8.44 7.36 -4.58
C GLU A 23 -8.42 8.66 -3.76
N LYS A 24 -9.28 9.60 -4.18
CA LYS A 24 -9.63 10.77 -3.37
C LYS A 24 -10.44 10.30 -2.15
N PRO A 25 -10.13 10.76 -0.94
CA PRO A 25 -10.97 10.45 0.21
C PRO A 25 -12.29 11.23 0.09
N PRO A 26 -13.39 10.67 0.63
CA PRO A 26 -14.71 11.29 0.51
C PRO A 26 -14.79 12.65 1.20
N PHE A 27 -13.99 12.87 2.25
CA PHE A 27 -13.95 14.11 3.00
C PHE A 27 -12.57 14.34 3.60
N ILE A 28 -12.07 15.57 3.51
CA ILE A 28 -10.92 16.08 4.27
C ILE A 28 -11.33 17.44 4.82
N PRO A 29 -11.30 17.64 6.16
CA PRO A 29 -11.52 18.95 6.75
C PRO A 29 -10.52 19.99 6.21
N MET A 30 -10.97 21.22 6.00
CA MET A 30 -10.12 22.36 5.64
C MET A 30 -9.33 22.20 4.32
N ARG A 31 -9.76 21.31 3.42
CA ARG A 31 -9.06 21.07 2.14
C ARG A 31 -8.93 22.36 1.32
N GLU A 32 -10.02 23.08 1.14
CA GLU A 32 -10.04 24.26 0.27
C GLU A 32 -9.26 25.41 0.89
N GLU A 33 -9.35 25.58 2.22
CA GLU A 33 -8.60 26.56 3.00
C GLU A 33 -7.09 26.30 2.92
N TRP A 34 -6.67 25.04 2.99
CA TRP A 34 -5.27 24.63 2.80
C TRP A 34 -4.76 24.99 1.39
N LEU A 35 -5.54 24.68 0.36
CA LEU A 35 -5.18 25.00 -1.03
C LEU A 35 -5.18 26.52 -1.27
N ALA A 36 -6.10 27.26 -0.65
CA ALA A 36 -6.16 28.71 -0.73
C ALA A 36 -4.93 29.36 -0.10
N ALA A 37 -4.54 28.95 1.11
CA ALA A 37 -3.35 29.47 1.78
C ALA A 37 -2.07 29.26 0.96
N GLY A 38 -1.93 28.11 0.29
CA GLY A 38 -0.81 27.88 -0.63
C GLY A 38 -0.80 28.85 -1.82
N LYS A 39 -1.97 29.15 -2.39
CA LYS A 39 -2.09 30.12 -3.49
C LYS A 39 -1.76 31.55 -3.05
N GLU A 40 -2.11 31.94 -1.83
CA GLU A 40 -1.81 33.28 -1.29
C GLU A 40 -0.30 33.58 -1.24
N ILE A 41 0.53 32.55 -1.04
CA ILE A 41 1.99 32.67 -1.07
C ILE A 41 2.60 32.35 -2.45
N GLY A 42 1.77 32.26 -3.50
CA GLY A 42 2.21 32.08 -4.87
C GLY A 42 2.47 30.62 -5.29
N LEU A 43 2.01 29.63 -4.53
CA LEU A 43 2.14 28.22 -4.91
C LEU A 43 1.01 27.78 -5.84
N GLU A 44 1.36 26.99 -6.85
CA GLU A 44 0.39 26.33 -7.72
C GLU A 44 -0.13 25.04 -7.08
N VAL A 45 -1.35 24.62 -7.47
CA VAL A 45 -1.87 23.30 -7.10
C VAL A 45 -1.36 22.28 -8.12
N LYS A 46 -0.55 21.31 -7.67
CA LYS A 46 0.03 20.29 -8.56
C LYS A 46 -0.02 18.90 -7.94
N ASP A 47 0.19 17.91 -8.78
CA ASP A 47 0.32 16.52 -8.38
C ASP A 47 1.66 16.29 -7.64
N PRO A 48 1.65 15.86 -6.37
CA PRO A 48 2.87 15.60 -5.61
C PRO A 48 3.65 14.39 -6.13
N ASN A 49 2.97 13.45 -6.81
CA ASN A 49 3.58 12.26 -7.41
C ASN A 49 3.86 12.44 -8.91
N GLY A 50 3.60 13.64 -9.43
CA GLY A 50 3.90 14.02 -10.80
C GLY A 50 5.27 14.68 -10.95
N PHE A 51 5.38 15.62 -11.89
CA PHE A 51 6.58 16.41 -12.06
C PHE A 51 6.87 17.26 -10.81
N GLN A 52 8.05 17.07 -10.24
CA GLN A 52 8.42 17.65 -8.96
C GLN A 52 8.64 19.16 -9.09
N SER A 53 7.85 19.92 -8.35
CA SER A 53 7.99 21.38 -8.22
C SER A 53 7.42 21.83 -6.89
N GLN A 54 7.80 23.03 -6.44
CA GLN A 54 7.23 23.60 -5.22
C GLN A 54 5.74 23.93 -5.47
N SER A 55 4.85 23.27 -4.73
CA SER A 55 3.40 23.35 -4.94
C SER A 55 2.63 23.00 -3.67
N VAL A 56 1.34 23.30 -3.66
CA VAL A 56 0.35 22.77 -2.70
C VAL A 56 -0.49 21.70 -3.39
N PHE A 57 -1.10 20.76 -2.66
CA PHE A 57 -1.84 19.67 -3.28
C PHE A 57 -2.96 19.11 -2.40
N PRO A 58 -4.08 18.63 -2.98
CA PRO A 58 -4.99 17.71 -2.32
C PRO A 58 -4.32 16.35 -2.10
N TYR A 59 -4.65 15.69 -0.99
CA TYR A 59 -4.15 14.35 -0.68
C TYR A 59 -5.03 13.27 -1.31
N ASP A 60 -4.40 12.37 -2.06
CA ASP A 60 -4.95 11.06 -2.43
C ASP A 60 -4.40 9.98 -1.49
N TYR A 61 -5.19 8.93 -1.27
CA TYR A 61 -4.87 7.90 -0.29
C TYR A 61 -4.89 6.53 -0.92
N THR A 62 -4.13 5.61 -0.32
CA THR A 62 -4.24 4.17 -0.59
C THR A 62 -5.52 3.61 0.03
N ILE A 63 -6.64 3.95 -0.59
CA ILE A 63 -7.98 3.56 -0.19
C ILE A 63 -8.74 2.98 -1.39
N LYS A 64 -9.75 2.20 -1.09
CA LYS A 64 -10.76 1.75 -2.05
C LYS A 64 -12.13 1.92 -1.42
N GLN A 65 -13.01 2.66 -2.08
CA GLN A 65 -14.37 2.95 -1.58
C GLN A 65 -14.34 3.53 -0.15
N GLY A 66 -13.43 4.48 0.10
CA GLY A 66 -13.32 5.16 1.40
C GLY A 66 -12.68 4.34 2.53
N THR A 67 -12.21 3.11 2.28
CA THR A 67 -11.54 2.27 3.29
C THR A 67 -10.09 2.00 2.95
N HIS A 68 -9.24 1.83 3.96
CA HIS A 68 -7.82 1.50 3.76
C HIS A 68 -7.65 0.25 2.88
N PHE A 69 -6.79 0.37 1.86
CA PHE A 69 -6.54 -0.68 0.89
C PHE A 69 -5.09 -1.18 0.97
N SER A 70 -4.83 -2.06 1.92
CA SER A 70 -3.48 -2.54 2.23
C SER A 70 -2.81 -3.33 1.10
N THR A 71 -1.49 -3.48 1.18
CA THR A 71 -0.71 -4.37 0.30
C THR A 71 -1.20 -5.82 0.36
N HIS A 72 -1.67 -6.29 1.52
CA HIS A 72 -2.31 -7.60 1.65
C HIS A 72 -3.56 -7.69 0.76
N ARG A 73 -4.48 -6.72 0.84
CA ARG A 73 -5.70 -6.72 0.01
C ARG A 73 -5.40 -6.61 -1.48
N ALA A 74 -4.41 -5.79 -1.85
CA ALA A 74 -4.03 -5.60 -3.24
C ALA A 74 -3.34 -6.83 -3.85
N TYR A 75 -2.33 -7.40 -3.19
CA TYR A 75 -1.44 -8.39 -3.80
C TYR A 75 -1.60 -9.80 -3.23
N LEU A 76 -1.73 -9.93 -1.91
CA LEU A 76 -1.67 -11.24 -1.26
C LEU A 76 -3.03 -11.95 -1.26
N TYR A 77 -4.09 -11.25 -0.87
CA TYR A 77 -5.45 -11.78 -0.76
C TYR A 77 -5.94 -12.42 -2.06
N PRO A 78 -5.79 -11.80 -3.26
CA PRO A 78 -6.20 -12.42 -4.52
C PRO A 78 -5.39 -13.68 -4.90
N ALA A 79 -4.22 -13.87 -4.30
CA ALA A 79 -3.31 -14.97 -4.61
C ALA A 79 -3.40 -16.15 -3.63
N LEU A 80 -4.18 -16.04 -2.54
CA LEU A 80 -4.24 -17.05 -1.46
C LEU A 80 -4.64 -18.46 -1.92
N GLY A 81 -5.36 -18.59 -3.04
CA GLY A 81 -5.77 -19.88 -3.58
C GLY A 81 -4.69 -20.64 -4.37
N ARG A 82 -3.49 -20.08 -4.53
CA ARG A 82 -2.41 -20.73 -5.30
C ARG A 82 -1.80 -21.90 -4.53
N PRO A 83 -1.67 -23.10 -5.12
CA PRO A 83 -1.18 -24.29 -4.40
C PRO A 83 0.28 -24.19 -3.96
N ASN A 84 1.05 -23.28 -4.57
CA ASN A 84 2.45 -23.02 -4.25
C ASN A 84 2.64 -21.83 -3.29
N LEU A 85 1.57 -21.28 -2.71
CA LEU A 85 1.63 -20.18 -1.74
C LEU A 85 1.06 -20.62 -0.40
N ARG A 86 1.86 -20.47 0.65
CA ARG A 86 1.42 -20.67 2.04
C ARG A 86 1.69 -19.41 2.84
N VAL A 87 0.64 -18.84 3.43
CA VAL A 87 0.74 -17.70 4.34
C VAL A 87 0.63 -18.22 5.76
N ILE A 88 1.65 -17.94 6.56
CA ILE A 88 1.70 -18.30 7.97
C ILE A 88 1.66 -16.99 8.75
N THR A 89 0.56 -16.72 9.44
CA THR A 89 0.41 -15.54 10.29
C THR A 89 1.04 -15.80 11.66
N TYR A 90 1.33 -14.72 12.38
CA TYR A 90 1.92 -14.74 13.71
C TYR A 90 3.31 -15.39 13.80
N ALA A 91 3.94 -15.78 12.69
CA ALA A 91 5.23 -16.46 12.65
C ALA A 91 6.42 -15.48 12.76
N HIS A 92 6.95 -15.27 13.96
CA HIS A 92 8.18 -14.52 14.15
C HIS A 92 9.41 -15.39 13.82
N VAL A 93 10.23 -14.95 12.87
CA VAL A 93 11.47 -15.65 12.51
C VAL A 93 12.56 -15.27 13.52
N GLU A 94 13.11 -16.25 14.22
CA GLU A 94 14.11 -16.02 15.28
C GLU A 94 15.55 -16.29 14.80
N LYS A 95 15.71 -17.22 13.85
CA LYS A 95 17.03 -17.61 13.35
C LYS A 95 16.99 -17.91 11.86
N ILE A 96 18.09 -17.59 11.17
CA ILE A 96 18.38 -18.05 9.82
C ILE A 96 19.49 -19.10 9.90
N ILE A 97 19.25 -20.28 9.33
CA ILE A 97 20.19 -21.41 9.31
C ILE A 97 20.67 -21.57 7.87
N PHE A 98 21.98 -21.48 7.66
CA PHE A 98 22.62 -21.69 6.37
C PHE A 98 23.21 -23.10 6.28
N ASP A 99 23.06 -23.76 5.13
CA ASP A 99 23.81 -24.99 4.84
C ASP A 99 25.20 -24.70 4.23
N GLY A 100 26.02 -25.74 4.07
CA GLY A 100 27.34 -25.62 3.43
C GLY A 100 27.32 -25.31 1.93
N LYS A 101 26.14 -25.10 1.33
CA LYS A 101 25.91 -24.76 -0.08
C LYS A 101 25.22 -23.38 -0.23
N ASN A 102 25.19 -22.58 0.84
CA ASN A 102 24.55 -21.25 0.91
C ASN A 102 23.02 -21.25 0.74
N ASN A 103 22.34 -22.37 0.97
CA ASN A 103 20.88 -22.38 1.12
C ASN A 103 20.52 -21.93 2.53
N ALA A 104 19.43 -21.16 2.66
CA ALA A 104 18.96 -20.66 3.94
C ALA A 104 17.56 -21.20 4.28
N VAL A 105 17.36 -21.59 5.54
CA VAL A 105 16.04 -21.88 6.13
C VAL A 105 15.81 -21.00 7.35
N ALA A 106 14.57 -20.59 7.57
CA ALA A 106 14.19 -19.80 8.74
C ALA A 106 13.63 -20.71 9.84
N GLU A 107 14.13 -20.52 11.05
CA GLU A 107 13.54 -21.05 12.28
C GLU A 107 12.51 -20.03 12.79
N VAL A 108 11.30 -20.51 13.09
CA VAL A 108 10.16 -19.69 13.54
C VAL A 108 9.82 -20.09 14.95
N ASP A 109 9.52 -19.11 15.82
CA ASP A 109 9.11 -19.36 17.20
C ASP A 109 8.00 -20.44 17.28
N PRO A 110 8.22 -21.55 18.01
CA PRO A 110 7.31 -22.67 18.07
C PRO A 110 5.98 -22.36 18.79
N THR A 111 5.86 -21.29 19.59
CA THR A 111 4.62 -20.93 20.28
C THR A 111 3.49 -20.53 19.33
N VAL A 112 3.82 -20.20 18.10
CA VAL A 112 2.88 -19.81 17.03
C VAL A 112 2.25 -21.05 16.35
N SER A 113 2.93 -22.20 16.40
CA SER A 113 2.54 -23.43 15.69
C SER A 113 1.21 -24.02 16.14
N LEU A 114 0.74 -23.68 17.35
CA LEU A 114 -0.46 -24.26 17.95
C LEU A 114 -1.77 -23.70 17.36
N ALA A 115 -1.75 -22.54 16.72
CA ALA A 115 -2.97 -21.94 16.15
C ALA A 115 -3.37 -22.51 14.78
N LEU A 116 -2.48 -23.25 14.09
CA LEU A 116 -2.73 -23.78 12.74
C LEU A 116 -3.45 -25.14 12.70
N ARG A 117 -3.68 -25.78 13.86
CA ARG A 117 -4.40 -27.06 13.95
C ARG A 117 -5.84 -26.96 14.47
N ALA A 118 -6.30 -25.76 14.85
CA ALA A 118 -7.58 -25.61 15.55
C ALA A 118 -8.77 -25.21 14.65
N GLU A 119 -8.56 -24.89 13.36
CA GLU A 119 -9.65 -24.49 12.46
C GLU A 119 -9.48 -25.15 11.08
N GLN A 120 -9.88 -26.43 10.99
CA GLN A 120 -10.36 -27.08 9.78
C GLN A 120 -11.66 -27.81 10.10
#